data_AF-Q25043-F1
#
_entry.id   AF-Q25043-F1
#
_cell.length_a   1.000
_cell.length_b   1.000
_cell.length_c   1.000
_cell.angle_alpha   90.00
_cell.angle_beta   90.00
_cell.angle_gamma   90.00
#
_symmetry.space_group_name_H-M   'P 1'
#
loop_
_entity.id
_entity.type
_entity.pdbx_description
1 polymer ?
#
loop_
_entity_poly.entity_id
_entity_poly.type
_entity_poly.pdbx_seq_one_letter_code
_entity_poly.pdbx_strand_id
1 'polypeptide(L)'
;KIDTDLSKTTKIYPLPHMYVIKDLVPDLSLFFEQYRSIQPWLQKNEKLTLGEKQMFQSADERARIDGPYECILCACCSSSCPSYWWNADKYLGPAVL
;
A
#
# COMPACT_ATOMS: atom_id res chain seq x y z
N LYS A 1 -17.70 9.19 -10.80
CA LYS A 1 -19.16 9.27 -11.06
C LYS A 1 -19.65 7.84 -11.18
N ILE A 2 -20.60 7.40 -10.35
CA ILE A 2 -21.12 6.02 -10.43
C ILE A 2 -21.96 5.93 -11.70
N ASP A 3 -21.68 4.93 -12.54
CA ASP A 3 -22.46 4.68 -13.74
C ASP A 3 -23.84 4.13 -13.32
N THR A 4 -24.90 4.86 -13.67
CA THR A 4 -26.29 4.49 -13.35
C THR A 4 -26.95 3.68 -14.46
N ASP A 5 -26.27 3.47 -15.59
CA ASP A 5 -26.79 2.71 -16.72
C ASP A 5 -26.78 1.20 -16.41
N LEU A 6 -27.96 0.65 -16.15
CA LEU A 6 -28.18 -0.77 -15.86
C LEU A 6 -28.26 -1.65 -17.11
N SER A 7 -28.10 -1.08 -18.32
CA SER A 7 -28.18 -1.85 -19.56
C SER A 7 -27.01 -2.81 -19.76
N LYS A 8 -25.89 -2.59 -19.05
CA LYS A 8 -24.66 -3.39 -19.17
C LYS A 8 -24.41 -4.20 -17.91
N THR A 9 -24.02 -5.46 -18.09
CA THR A 9 -23.61 -6.32 -16.99
C THR A 9 -22.23 -5.91 -16.46
N THR A 10 -22.15 -5.58 -15.17
CA THR A 10 -20.88 -5.35 -14.46
C THR A 10 -20.28 -6.66 -13.98
N LYS A 11 -19.03 -6.92 -14.30
CA LYS A 11 -18.28 -8.07 -13.79
C LYS A 11 -17.41 -7.64 -12.62
N ILE A 12 -17.45 -8.40 -11.53
CA ILE A 12 -16.68 -8.13 -10.31
C ILE A 12 -15.78 -9.35 -10.05
N TYR A 13 -14.50 -9.09 -9.84
CA TYR A 13 -13.47 -10.10 -9.60
C TYR A 13 -12.65 -9.70 -8.36
N PRO A 14 -12.00 -10.65 -7.68
CA PRO A 14 -11.00 -10.33 -6.67
C PRO A 14 -9.80 -9.62 -7.31
N LEU A 15 -8.91 -9.09 -6.47
CA LEU A 15 -7.67 -8.47 -6.92
C LEU A 15 -6.87 -9.45 -7.80
N PRO A 16 -6.39 -9.03 -8.99
CA PRO A 16 -5.71 -9.92 -9.91
C PRO A 16 -4.45 -10.57 -9.32
N HIS A 17 -4.21 -11.82 -9.71
CA HIS A 17 -3.01 -12.59 -9.40
C HIS A 17 -2.68 -12.70 -7.89
N MET A 18 -3.72 -12.74 -7.06
CA MET A 18 -3.63 -13.05 -5.63
C MET A 18 -4.33 -14.39 -5.35
N TYR A 19 -3.87 -15.11 -4.33
CA TYR A 19 -4.58 -16.29 -3.84
C TYR A 19 -5.92 -15.87 -3.25
N VAL A 20 -7.01 -16.50 -3.67
CA VAL A 20 -8.36 -16.18 -3.20
C VAL A 20 -8.72 -17.09 -2.04
N ILE A 21 -9.05 -16.51 -0.89
CA ILE A 21 -9.52 -17.27 0.27
C ILE A 21 -10.96 -17.73 -0.01
N LYS A 22 -11.84 -16.78 -0.32
CA LYS A 22 -13.25 -17.03 -0.65
C LYS A 22 -13.86 -15.82 -1.38
N ASP A 23 -14.70 -16.08 -2.37
CA ASP A 23 -15.43 -15.06 -3.14
C ASP A 23 -14.51 -13.96 -3.69
N LEU A 24 -14.64 -12.74 -3.17
CA LEU A 24 -13.85 -11.56 -3.56
C LEU A 24 -12.73 -11.22 -2.56
N VAL A 25 -12.44 -12.11 -1.61
CA VAL A 25 -11.47 -11.88 -0.53
C VAL A 25 -10.14 -12.55 -0.89
N PRO A 26 -9.13 -11.78 -1.36
CA PRO A 26 -7.78 -12.28 -1.56
C PRO A 26 -7.01 -12.41 -0.24
N ASP A 27 -6.01 -13.29 -0.23
CA ASP A 27 -4.99 -13.34 0.80
C ASP A 27 -3.95 -12.24 0.55
N LEU A 28 -3.82 -11.32 1.51
CA LEU A 28 -2.89 -10.19 1.48
C LEU A 28 -1.67 -10.41 2.38
N SER A 29 -1.43 -11.63 2.86
CA SER A 29 -0.34 -11.92 3.80
C SER A 29 1.04 -11.52 3.24
N LEU A 30 1.35 -11.90 1.99
CA LEU A 30 2.61 -11.52 1.33
C LEU A 30 2.75 -10.00 1.18
N PHE A 31 1.68 -9.32 0.82
CA PHE A 31 1.66 -7.86 0.67
C PHE A 31 2.02 -7.14 1.98
N PHE A 32 1.43 -7.58 3.10
CA PHE A 32 1.74 -6.99 4.41
C PHE A 32 3.10 -7.42 4.95
N GLU A 33 3.58 -8.62 4.62
CA GLU A 33 4.93 -9.07 4.97
C GLU A 33 5.99 -8.20 4.27
N GLN A 34 5.79 -7.91 2.98
CA GLN A 34 6.64 -6.98 2.24
C GLN A 34 6.59 -5.56 2.81
N TYR A 35 5.40 -5.06 3.16
CA TYR A 35 5.28 -3.75 3.82
C TYR A 35 5.98 -3.71 5.18
N ARG A 36 5.97 -4.81 5.94
CA ARG A 36 6.72 -4.91 7.20
C ARG A 36 8.24 -4.87 6.97
N SER A 37 8.71 -5.43 5.86
CA SER A 37 10.14 -5.52 5.53
C SER A 37 10.82 -4.16 5.35
N ILE A 38 10.08 -3.13 4.89
CA ILE A 38 10.61 -1.77 4.71
C ILE A 38 10.65 -0.95 6.00
N GLN A 39 10.22 -1.53 7.12
CA GLN A 39 10.25 -0.91 8.44
C GLN A 39 9.57 0.48 8.49
N PRO A 40 8.23 0.55 8.26
CA PRO A 40 7.52 1.81 8.02
C PRO A 40 7.23 2.59 9.31
N TRP A 41 8.28 2.93 10.05
CA TRP A 41 8.23 3.74 11.26
C TRP A 41 9.41 4.72 11.28
N LEU A 42 9.29 5.76 12.10
CA LEU A 42 10.35 6.75 12.23
C LEU A 42 11.59 6.15 12.92
N GLN A 43 12.75 6.22 12.28
CA GLN A 43 14.01 5.76 12.81
C GLN A 43 14.92 6.94 13.17
N LYS A 44 15.56 6.86 14.34
CA LYS A 44 16.52 7.86 14.84
C LYS A 44 17.75 7.14 15.38
N ASN A 45 18.92 7.69 15.09
CA ASN A 45 20.19 7.18 15.60
C ASN A 45 20.37 7.51 17.10
N GLU A 46 19.78 8.60 17.56
CA GLU A 46 19.84 9.04 18.95
C GLU A 46 18.65 8.52 19.76
N LYS A 47 18.90 8.15 21.02
CA LYS A 47 17.82 7.77 21.94
C LYS A 47 16.96 9.00 22.25
N LEU A 48 15.65 8.80 22.18
CA LEU A 48 14.65 9.85 22.41
C LEU A 48 13.68 9.40 23.50
N THR A 49 13.33 10.30 24.42
CA THR A 49 12.27 10.07 25.40
C THR A 49 10.93 10.36 24.72
N LEU A 50 10.10 9.33 24.52
CA LEU A 50 8.80 9.50 23.88
C LEU A 50 7.93 10.49 24.66
N GLY A 51 7.39 11.50 23.96
CA GLY A 51 6.47 12.49 24.53
C GLY A 51 7.13 13.67 25.24
N GLU A 52 8.47 13.72 25.35
CA GLU A 52 9.16 14.83 26.02
C GLU A 52 9.04 16.15 25.24
N LYS A 53 9.21 16.08 23.91
CA LYS A 53 9.11 17.25 23.02
C LYS A 53 8.74 16.86 21.59
N GLN A 54 8.21 17.83 20.86
CA GLN A 54 8.01 17.73 19.42
C GLN A 54 9.33 17.76 18.65
N MET A 55 9.35 17.16 17.47
CA MET A 55 10.47 17.22 16.53
C MET A 55 10.31 18.41 15.59
N PHE A 56 11.39 19.16 15.38
CA PHE A 56 11.40 20.23 14.40
C PHE A 56 11.33 19.65 12.98
N GLN A 57 10.41 20.18 12.18
CA GLN A 57 10.28 19.95 10.75
C GLN A 57 9.75 21.25 10.14
N SER A 58 10.41 21.78 9.12
CA SER A 58 9.92 22.97 8.40
C SER A 58 8.69 22.65 7.54
N ALA A 59 7.93 23.68 7.15
CA ALA A 59 6.77 23.50 6.26
C ALA A 59 7.16 22.87 4.91
N ASP A 60 8.29 23.30 4.34
CA ASP A 60 8.80 22.77 3.07
C ASP A 60 9.23 21.30 3.19
N GLU A 61 9.83 20.89 4.31
CA GLU A 61 10.16 19.48 4.57
C GLU A 61 8.92 18.63 4.81
N ARG A 62 7.90 19.18 5.49
CA ARG A 62 6.61 18.49 5.67
C ARG A 62 5.89 18.33 4.34
N ALA A 63 5.96 19.29 3.43
CA ALA A 63 5.31 19.17 2.12
C ALA A 63 5.91 18.05 1.25
N ARG A 64 7.17 17.64 1.48
CA ARG A 64 7.82 16.55 0.73
C ARG A 64 7.16 15.19 0.89
N ILE A 65 6.39 14.98 1.97
CA ILE A 65 5.69 13.70 2.17
C ILE A 65 4.29 13.70 1.56
N ASP A 66 3.79 14.82 1.04
CA ASP A 66 2.50 14.91 0.35
C ASP A 66 2.52 14.09 -0.96
N GLY A 67 1.50 13.26 -1.15
CA GLY A 67 1.39 12.20 -2.16
C GLY A 67 1.65 10.80 -1.58
N PRO A 68 2.85 10.51 -1.05
CA PRO A 68 3.16 9.20 -0.47
C PRO A 68 2.36 8.82 0.79
N TYR A 69 2.13 9.73 1.75
CA TYR A 69 1.48 9.36 3.01
C TYR A 69 -0.02 9.06 2.85
N GLU A 70 -0.63 9.50 1.76
CA GLU A 70 -2.04 9.35 1.43
C GLU A 70 -2.38 7.92 0.96
N CYS A 71 -1.38 7.06 0.77
CA CYS A 71 -1.59 5.66 0.44
C CYS A 71 -2.42 4.95 1.52
N ILE A 72 -3.54 4.34 1.10
CA ILE A 72 -4.45 3.59 1.99
C ILE A 72 -4.16 2.08 2.04
N LEU A 73 -3.03 1.63 1.47
CA LEU A 73 -2.63 0.22 1.43
C LEU A 73 -3.69 -0.73 0.85
N CYS A 74 -4.45 -0.30 -0.16
CA CYS A 74 -5.49 -1.12 -0.78
C CYS A 74 -4.97 -2.21 -1.73
N ALA A 75 -3.67 -2.26 -1.98
CA ALA A 75 -2.98 -3.16 -2.91
C ALA A 75 -3.38 -3.07 -4.40
N CYS A 76 -4.30 -2.18 -4.79
CA CYS A 76 -4.77 -2.05 -6.18
C CYS A 76 -3.64 -1.80 -7.19
N CYS A 77 -2.66 -0.95 -6.85
CA CYS A 77 -1.51 -0.68 -7.71
C CYS A 77 -0.65 -1.94 -7.91
N SER A 78 -0.36 -2.68 -6.83
CA SER A 78 0.40 -3.94 -6.89
C SER A 78 -0.35 -5.02 -7.67
N SER A 79 -1.64 -5.19 -7.41
CA SER A 79 -2.47 -6.15 -8.15
C SER A 79 -2.77 -5.74 -9.60
N SER A 80 -2.51 -4.49 -9.99
CA SER A 80 -2.58 -4.05 -11.40
C SER A 80 -1.27 -4.23 -12.15
N CYS A 81 -0.17 -4.53 -11.45
CA CYS A 81 1.17 -4.55 -12.02
C CYS A 81 1.56 -5.96 -12.51
N PRO A 82 1.74 -6.17 -13.83
CA PRO A 82 2.15 -7.48 -14.34
C PRO A 82 3.51 -7.95 -13.80
N SER A 83 4.44 -7.04 -13.50
CA SER A 83 5.72 -7.41 -12.91
C SER A 83 5.53 -8.06 -11.53
N TYR A 84 4.60 -7.53 -10.74
CA TYR A 84 4.24 -8.08 -9.44
C TYR A 84 3.48 -9.40 -9.59
N TRP A 85 2.67 -9.58 -10.63
CA TRP A 85 2.04 -10.87 -10.92
C TRP A 85 3.10 -11.96 -11.08
N TRP A 86 4.09 -11.73 -11.94
CA TRP A 86 5.04 -12.76 -12.28
C TRP A 86 6.07 -13.05 -11.18
N ASN A 87 6.42 -12.06 -10.36
CA ASN A 87 7.54 -12.16 -9.42
C ASN A 87 7.25 -11.50 -8.06
N ALA A 88 6.04 -11.65 -7.52
CA ALA A 88 5.66 -11.07 -6.23
C ALA A 88 6.59 -11.50 -5.08
N ASP A 89 7.27 -12.65 -5.20
CA ASP A 89 8.23 -13.16 -4.21
C ASP A 89 9.54 -12.38 -4.16
N LYS A 90 9.90 -11.68 -5.25
CA LYS A 90 11.18 -10.95 -5.39
C LYS A 90 11.00 -9.46 -5.59
N TYR A 91 9.92 -9.05 -6.26
CA TYR A 91 9.60 -7.66 -6.54
C TYR A 91 8.59 -7.15 -5.52
N LEU A 92 8.96 -6.11 -4.77
CA LEU A 92 8.14 -5.55 -3.68
C LEU A 92 6.84 -4.90 -4.14
N GLY A 93 6.78 -4.45 -5.40
CA GLY A 93 5.59 -3.81 -5.96
C GLY A 93 5.49 -2.32 -5.67
N PRO A 94 4.62 -1.60 -6.40
CA PRO A 94 4.51 -0.14 -6.36
C PRO A 94 3.94 0.44 -5.07
N ALA A 95 3.29 -0.37 -4.22
CA ALA A 95 2.80 0.11 -2.93
C ALA A 95 3.89 0.15 -1.84
N VAL A 96 4.88 -0.75 -1.97
CA VAL A 96 5.93 -0.95 -0.96
C VAL A 96 7.19 -0.16 -1.31
N LEU A 97 7.41 0.12 -2.59
CA LEU A 97 8.48 0.98 -3.11
C LEU A 97 8.09 2.46 -3.08
#